data_AF-A0A7K3SBV1-F1
#
_entry.id   AF-A0A7K3SBV1-F1
#
_cell.length_a   1.000
_cell.length_b   1.000
_cell.length_c   1.000
_cell.angle_alpha   90.00
_cell.angle_beta   90.00
_cell.angle_gamma   90.00
#
_symmetry.space_group_name_H-M   'P 1'
#
loop_
_entity.id
_entity.type
_entity.pdbx_description
1 polymer ?
#
loop_
_entity_poly.entity_id
_entity_poly.type
_entity_poly.pdbx_seq_one_letter_code
_entity_poly.pdbx_strand_id
1 'polypeptide(L)'
;DLLTQVRQTSLAAYTHQDIPFEHLVGKLNPHRSAAHQPLFQVMLALQNTEQPSFELPGLQVDSEIWPTETSMFDLAITVGEHRDDNGTPAGMTG
;
A
#
# COMPACT_ATOMS: atom_id res chain seq x y z
N ASP A 1 -9.17 21.94 3.96
CA ASP A 1 -8.13 21.13 4.63
C ASP A 1 -7.65 20.05 3.64
N LEU A 2 -6.35 19.73 3.67
CA LEU A 2 -5.70 18.77 2.79
C LEU A 2 -6.31 17.38 2.90
N LEU A 3 -6.63 16.93 4.11
CA LEU A 3 -7.25 15.62 4.35
C LEU A 3 -8.59 15.47 3.63
N THR A 4 -9.40 16.54 3.64
CA THR A 4 -10.67 16.55 2.90
C THR A 4 -10.44 16.37 1.41
N GLN A 5 -9.46 17.07 0.83
CA GLN A 5 -9.14 16.94 -0.59
C GLN A 5 -8.64 15.53 -0.94
N VAL A 6 -7.72 14.98 -0.15
CA VAL A 6 -7.20 13.61 -0.34
C VAL A 6 -8.33 12.59 -0.27
N ARG A 7 -9.24 12.73 0.69
CA ARG A 7 -10.41 11.85 0.80
C ARG A 7 -11.30 11.93 -0.43
N GLN A 8 -11.63 13.14 -0.90
CA GLN A 8 -12.49 13.31 -2.09
C GLN A 8 -11.86 12.70 -3.34
N THR A 9 -10.57 12.98 -3.59
CA THR A 9 -9.85 12.41 -4.74
C THR A 9 -9.74 10.90 -4.66
N SER A 10 -9.44 10.33 -3.49
CA SER A 10 -9.31 8.88 -3.31
C SER A 10 -10.65 8.16 -3.54
N LEU A 11 -11.75 8.71 -3.01
CA LEU A 11 -13.09 8.15 -3.23
C LEU A 11 -13.50 8.21 -4.70
N ALA A 12 -13.20 9.32 -5.40
CA ALA A 12 -13.45 9.43 -6.84
C ALA A 12 -12.56 8.49 -7.68
N ALA A 13 -11.36 8.16 -7.21
CA ALA A 13 -10.51 7.17 -7.86
C ALA A 13 -11.10 5.75 -7.74
N TYR A 14 -11.64 5.38 -6.58
CA TYR A 14 -12.28 4.06 -6.39
C TYR A 14 -13.47 3.83 -7.32
N THR A 15 -14.22 4.87 -7.70
CA THR A 15 -15.32 4.72 -8.68
C THR A 15 -14.85 4.41 -10.10
N HIS A 16 -13.54 4.46 -10.37
CA HIS A 16 -12.93 4.22 -11.68
C HIS A 16 -11.84 3.13 -11.64
N GLN A 17 -11.81 2.30 -10.58
CA GLN A 17 -10.74 1.33 -10.33
C GLN A 17 -10.67 0.17 -11.33
N ASP A 18 -11.70 -0.01 -12.16
CA ASP A 18 -11.79 -1.12 -13.11
C ASP A 18 -10.79 -1.01 -14.27
N ILE A 19 -10.15 0.15 -14.45
CA ILE A 19 -9.15 0.38 -15.49
C ILE A 19 -7.78 -0.06 -14.97
N PRO A 20 -7.12 -1.05 -15.60
CA PRO A 20 -5.77 -1.43 -15.23
C PRO A 20 -4.79 -0.28 -15.40
N PHE A 21 -3.84 -0.16 -14.49
CA PHE A 21 -2.83 0.90 -14.50
C PHE A 21 -2.02 0.92 -15.81
N GLU A 22 -1.65 -0.25 -16.33
CA GLU A 22 -0.87 -0.40 -17.56
C GLU A 22 -1.62 0.15 -18.77
N HIS A 23 -2.96 0.04 -18.80
CA HIS A 23 -3.78 0.60 -19.85
C HIS A 23 -3.76 2.12 -19.82
N LEU A 24 -3.77 2.73 -18.63
CA LEU A 24 -3.65 4.17 -18.45
C LEU A 24 -2.28 4.67 -18.93
N VAL A 25 -1.19 3.99 -18.54
CA VAL A 25 0.17 4.31 -19.02
C VAL A 25 0.23 4.24 -20.54
N GLY A 26 -0.35 3.19 -21.15
CA GLY A 26 -0.40 3.04 -22.60
C GLY A 26 -1.13 4.19 -23.31
N LYS A 27 -2.27 4.63 -22.76
CA LYS A 27 -3.06 5.74 -23.33
C LYS A 27 -2.42 7.10 -23.15
N LEU A 28 -1.86 7.38 -21.98
CA LEU A 28 -1.22 8.67 -21.68
C LEU A 28 0.16 8.80 -22.34
N ASN A 29 0.80 7.67 -22.66
CA ASN A 29 2.11 7.58 -23.29
C ASN A 29 3.14 8.57 -22.70
N PRO A 30 3.39 8.53 -21.38
CA PRO A 30 4.34 9.42 -20.73
C PRO A 30 5.76 9.14 -21.25
N HIS A 31 6.68 10.10 -21.02
CA HIS A 31 8.09 9.89 -21.32
C HIS A 31 8.61 8.65 -20.59
N ARG A 32 9.17 7.69 -21.34
CA ARG A 32 9.65 6.43 -20.79
C ARG A 32 11.05 6.61 -20.21
N SER A 33 11.26 6.08 -19.00
CA SER A 33 12.56 6.02 -18.34
C SER A 33 12.75 4.61 -17.79
N ALA A 34 13.98 4.10 -17.84
CA ALA A 34 14.36 2.88 -17.13
C ALA A 34 14.66 3.14 -15.64
N ALA A 35 14.78 4.41 -15.25
CA ALA A 35 15.12 4.82 -13.89
C ALA A 35 13.88 5.17 -13.03
N HIS A 36 12.70 5.37 -13.63
CA HIS A 36 11.52 5.83 -12.91
C HIS A 36 10.26 5.09 -13.34
N GLN A 37 9.37 4.88 -12.36
CA GLN A 37 8.03 4.39 -12.61
C GLN A 37 7.18 5.45 -13.33
N PRO A 38 6.30 5.02 -14.26
CA PRO A 38 5.42 5.94 -14.96
C PRO A 38 4.37 6.51 -14.00
N LEU A 39 3.94 7.76 -14.26
CA LEU A 39 2.87 8.49 -13.57
C LEU A 39 3.11 8.86 -12.09
N PHE A 40 3.81 8.06 -11.29
CA PHE A 40 4.16 8.37 -9.91
C PHE A 40 5.46 7.69 -9.47
N GLN A 41 6.10 8.25 -8.45
CA GLN A 41 7.40 7.79 -7.94
C GLN A 41 7.36 7.44 -6.45
N VAL A 42 6.31 7.87 -5.73
CA VAL A 42 6.11 7.61 -4.31
C VAL A 42 4.85 6.78 -4.12
N MET A 43 4.99 5.62 -3.49
CA MET A 43 3.89 4.73 -3.14
C MET A 43 3.62 4.80 -1.64
N LEU A 44 2.34 4.86 -1.25
CA LEU A 44 1.87 4.66 0.11
C LEU A 44 0.93 3.46 0.14
N ALA A 45 1.26 2.46 0.95
CA ALA A 45 0.41 1.31 1.22
C ALA A 45 0.02 1.30 2.70
N LEU A 46 -1.28 1.21 2.98
CA LEU A 46 -1.81 1.03 4.34
C LEU A 46 -2.34 -0.41 4.46
N GLN A 47 -1.78 -1.17 5.39
CA GLN A 47 -2.23 -2.50 5.77
C GLN A 47 -3.08 -2.37 7.03
N ASN A 48 -4.39 -2.27 6.84
CA ASN A 48 -5.39 -2.12 7.91
C ASN A 48 -6.34 -3.32 8.00
N THR A 49 -6.01 -4.42 7.34
CA THR A 49 -6.75 -5.68 7.43
C THR A 49 -6.07 -6.57 8.46
N GLU A 50 -6.85 -7.34 9.21
CA GLU A 50 -6.32 -8.33 10.16
C GLU A 50 -5.35 -9.28 9.46
N GLN A 51 -4.17 -9.43 10.07
CA GLN A 51 -3.16 -10.33 9.55
C GLN A 51 -3.60 -11.77 9.82
N PRO A 52 -3.63 -12.64 8.80
CA PRO A 52 -4.07 -14.02 9.01
C PRO A 52 -3.13 -14.73 9.97
N SER A 53 -3.69 -15.35 11.02
CA SER A 53 -2.93 -16.21 11.92
C SER A 53 -2.57 -17.51 11.22
N PHE A 54 -1.31 -17.92 11.32
CA PHE A 54 -0.84 -19.20 10.79
C PHE A 54 -0.49 -20.13 11.97
N GLU A 55 -1.27 -21.19 12.15
CA GLU A 55 -1.10 -22.11 13.27
C GLU A 55 -0.50 -23.44 12.81
N LEU A 56 0.48 -23.93 13.56
CA LEU A 56 1.04 -25.27 13.43
C LEU A 56 0.97 -25.98 14.79
N PRO A 57 0.48 -27.23 14.87
CA PRO A 57 0.37 -27.93 16.15
C PRO A 57 1.69 -28.00 16.90
N GLY A 58 1.70 -27.51 18.14
CA GLY A 58 2.87 -27.54 19.02
C GLY A 58 3.95 -26.49 18.71
N LEU A 59 3.70 -25.53 17.81
CA LEU A 59 4.64 -24.48 17.45
C LEU A 59 3.99 -23.10 17.63
N GLN A 60 4.76 -22.16 18.17
CA GLN A 60 4.45 -20.74 18.06
C GLN A 60 5.03 -20.24 16.74
N VAL A 61 4.20 -19.57 15.93
CA VAL A 61 4.62 -18.99 14.65
C VAL A 61 4.40 -17.49 14.69
N ASP A 62 5.48 -16.75 14.47
CA ASP A 62 5.46 -15.29 14.36
C ASP A 62 5.95 -14.90 12.97
N SER A 63 5.38 -13.83 12.40
CA SER A 63 5.83 -13.29 11.12
C SER A 63 7.07 -12.43 11.33
N GLU A 64 8.15 -12.75 10.62
CA GLU A 64 9.36 -11.93 10.60
C GLU A 64 9.41 -11.13 9.29
N ILE A 65 9.52 -9.80 9.42
CA ILE A 65 9.64 -8.92 8.26
C ILE A 65 11.08 -9.01 7.75
N TRP A 66 11.26 -9.57 6.56
CA TRP A 66 12.55 -9.55 5.88
C TRP A 66 12.75 -8.21 5.15
N PRO A 67 13.89 -7.54 5.32
CA PRO A 67 14.16 -6.30 4.61
C PRO A 67 14.23 -6.56 3.10
N THR A 68 13.57 -5.69 2.33
CA THR A 68 13.65 -5.72 0.87
C THR A 68 14.89 -4.95 0.43
N GLU A 69 15.81 -5.60 -0.27
CA GLU A 69 17.06 -4.96 -0.74
C GLU A 69 16.86 -4.04 -1.96
N THR A 70 15.66 -4.08 -2.57
CA THR A 70 15.34 -3.31 -3.78
C THR A 70 13.95 -2.68 -3.66
N SER A 71 13.75 -1.57 -4.38
CA SER A 71 12.46 -0.91 -4.50
C SER A 71 12.13 -0.69 -5.97
N MET A 72 10.87 -0.90 -6.34
CA MET A 72 10.37 -0.56 -7.67
C MET A 72 10.15 0.94 -7.85
N PHE A 73 9.97 1.67 -6.75
CA PHE A 73 9.67 3.11 -6.69
C PHE A 73 10.82 3.88 -6.04
N ASP A 74 10.91 5.19 -6.28
CA ASP A 74 11.89 6.05 -5.61
C ASP A 74 11.68 6.01 -4.09
N LEU A 75 10.42 5.96 -3.64
CA LEU A 75 10.05 5.73 -2.24
C LEU A 75 8.79 4.88 -2.15
N ALA A 76 8.84 3.82 -1.34
CA ALA A 76 7.68 3.04 -0.96
C ALA A 76 7.52 3.10 0.56
N ILE A 77 6.40 3.64 1.03
CA ILE A 77 6.04 3.69 2.44
C ILE A 77 4.94 2.65 2.65
N THR A 78 5.19 1.69 3.53
CA THR A 78 4.18 0.73 3.96
C THR A 78 3.90 0.95 5.43
N VAL A 79 2.64 1.08 5.80
CA VAL A 79 2.21 1.29 7.18
C VAL A 79 1.24 0.18 7.56
N GLY A 80 1.52 -0.55 8.62
CA GLY A 80 0.60 -1.47 9.28
C GLY A 80 -0.16 -0.77 10.40
N GLU A 81 -1.49 -0.91 10.42
CA GLU A 81 -2.34 -0.45 11.53
C GLU A 81 -2.55 -1.59 12.53
N HIS A 82 -2.31 -1.31 13.81
CA HIS A 82 -2.57 -2.23 14.90
C HIS A 82 -3.91 -1.89 15.55
N ARG A 83 -4.69 -2.92 15.85
CA ARG A 83 -5.93 -2.78 16.63
C ARG A 83 -5.86 -3.71 17.84
N ASP A 84 -6.43 -3.28 18.95
CA ASP A 84 -6.57 -4.14 20.13
C ASP A 84 -7.72 -5.16 19.97
N ASP A 85 -7.90 -6.03 20.95
CA ASP A 85 -8.95 -7.06 20.97
C ASP A 85 -10.38 -6.49 20.88
N ASN A 86 -10.57 -5.20 21.20
CA ASN A 86 -11.85 -4.51 21.09
C ASN A 86 -12.02 -3.78 19.75
N GLY A 87 -11.05 -3.94 18.85
CA GLY A 87 -10.99 -3.24 17.58
C GLY A 87 -10.70 -1.75 17.73
N THR A 88 -10.08 -1.28 18.81
CA THR A 88 -9.65 0.12 18.99
C THR A 88 -8.29 0.33 18.33
N PRO A 89 -8.02 1.48 17.69
CA PRO A 89 -6.68 1.78 17.16
C PRO A 89 -5.61 1.71 18.27
N ALA A 90 -4.62 0.83 18.07
CA ALA A 90 -3.53 0.57 19.01
C ALA A 90 -2.16 1.08 18.50
N GLY A 91 -2.15 1.79 17.37
CA GLY A 91 -0.95 2.42 16.79
C GLY A 91 -0.69 1.99 15.36
N MET A 92 0.47 2.37 14.84
CA MET A 92 0.92 2.03 13.49
C MET A 92 2.42 1.69 13.50
N THR A 93 2.82 0.80 12.60
CA THR A 93 4.21 0.43 12.32
C THR A 93 4.52 0.62 10.84
N GLY A 94 5.77 0.82 10.47
CA GLY A 94 6.20 0.94 9.07
C GLY A 94 7.71 1.04 8.97
#